data_AF-E0N6L3-F1
#
_entry.id   AF-E0N6L3-F1
#
_cell.length_a   1.000
_cell.length_b   1.000
_cell.length_c   1.000
_cell.angle_alpha   90.00
_cell.angle_beta   90.00
_cell.angle_gamma   90.00
#
_symmetry.space_group_name_H-M   'P 1'
#
loop_
_entity.id
_entity.type
_entity.pdbx_description
1 polymer ?
#
loop_
_entity_poly.entity_id
_entity_poly.type
_entity_poly.pdbx_seq_one_letter_code
_entity_poly.pdbx_strand_id
1 'polypeptide(L)'
;MFQTRNVDFKAKSIGTKIHDGAQGKHISGHRNYIEGKSTLNQNINPQELLNGIHSGAYPVISKGARGNPVVDFGYPIGSDGKSGLSTNFGTIHSGKNGVHIVPANPKTIKKVQ
;
A
#
# COMPACT_ATOMS: atom_id res chain seq x y z
N MET A 1 24.49 -8.04 -0.43
CA MET A 1 23.40 -7.35 0.29
C MET A 1 22.86 -6.27 -0.65
N PHE A 2 21.77 -6.54 -1.38
CA PHE A 2 21.21 -5.55 -2.31
C PHE A 2 20.43 -4.52 -1.50
N GLN A 3 20.98 -3.32 -1.33
CA GLN A 3 20.23 -2.20 -0.78
C GLN A 3 19.18 -1.80 -1.83
N THR A 4 17.90 -2.01 -1.52
CA THR A 4 16.80 -1.42 -2.29
C THR A 4 16.99 0.09 -2.27
N ARG A 5 17.30 0.69 -3.43
CA ARG A 5 17.32 2.15 -3.56
C ARG A 5 15.90 2.67 -3.42
N ASN A 6 15.68 3.63 -2.53
CA ASN A 6 14.45 4.39 -2.51
C ASN A 6 14.34 5.13 -3.84
N VAL A 7 13.26 4.90 -4.59
CA VAL A 7 12.89 5.78 -5.69
C VAL A 7 12.63 7.16 -5.06
N ASP A 8 13.13 8.25 -5.68
CA ASP A 8 12.92 9.62 -5.21
C ASP A 8 11.45 9.84 -4.82
N PHE A 9 11.22 9.86 -3.51
CA PHE A 9 9.90 9.86 -2.90
C PHE A 9 9.86 10.96 -1.85
N LYS A 10 8.93 11.90 -2.06
CA LYS A 10 8.67 12.95 -1.09
C LYS A 10 7.44 12.55 -0.28
N ALA A 11 7.62 11.96 0.89
CA ALA A 11 6.51 11.50 1.75
C ALA A 11 5.43 12.56 1.98
N LYS A 12 5.81 13.84 2.04
CA LYS A 12 4.87 14.97 2.16
C LYS A 12 3.82 15.03 1.03
N SER A 13 4.04 14.39 -0.12
CA SER A 13 3.10 14.42 -1.26
C SER A 13 1.95 13.42 -1.17
N ILE A 14 2.02 12.40 -0.31
CA ILE A 14 0.98 11.35 -0.24
C ILE A 14 -0.14 11.66 0.76
N GLY A 15 -0.04 12.70 1.58
CA GLY A 15 -1.02 12.99 2.64
C GLY A 15 -0.83 12.11 3.88
N THR A 16 -1.39 12.53 5.03
CA THR A 16 -1.06 11.96 6.36
C THR A 16 -2.19 11.17 7.01
N LYS A 17 -3.39 11.17 6.42
CA LYS A 17 -4.58 10.55 7.00
C LYS A 17 -5.19 9.53 6.04
N ILE A 18 -5.56 8.37 6.57
CA ILE A 18 -6.35 7.37 5.84
C ILE A 18 -7.77 7.88 5.59
N HIS A 19 -8.22 7.75 4.34
CA HIS A 19 -9.59 7.99 3.95
C HIS A 19 -10.43 6.74 4.25
N ASP A 20 -11.16 6.78 5.38
CA ASP A 20 -12.00 5.69 5.90
C ASP A 20 -12.81 4.98 4.81
N GLY A 21 -13.62 5.72 4.05
CA GLY A 21 -14.50 5.11 3.07
C GLY A 21 -13.79 4.48 1.86
N ALA A 22 -12.56 4.89 1.55
CA ALA A 22 -11.78 4.32 0.44
C ALA A 22 -10.97 3.12 0.93
N GLN A 23 -10.32 3.25 2.09
CA GLN A 23 -9.59 2.17 2.73
C GLN A 23 -10.54 1.02 3.11
N GLY A 24 -11.73 1.35 3.59
CA GLY A 24 -12.76 0.39 3.96
C GLY A 24 -13.23 -0.53 2.83
N LYS A 25 -12.96 -0.19 1.56
CA LYS A 25 -13.18 -1.10 0.41
C LYS A 25 -12.24 -2.31 0.42
N HIS A 26 -11.19 -2.26 1.23
CA HIS A 26 -10.09 -3.22 1.32
C HIS A 26 -9.98 -3.85 2.72
N ILE A 27 -11.01 -3.69 3.57
CA ILE A 27 -11.05 -4.25 4.93
C ILE A 27 -12.29 -5.13 5.05
N SER A 28 -12.10 -6.44 5.20
CA SER A 28 -13.20 -7.39 5.40
C SER A 28 -13.99 -7.04 6.66
N GLY A 29 -15.32 -7.01 6.56
CA GLY A 29 -16.22 -6.63 7.66
C GLY A 29 -16.46 -5.13 7.80
N HIS A 30 -15.80 -4.28 7.02
CA HIS A 30 -16.12 -2.86 6.95
C HIS A 30 -17.38 -2.60 6.10
N ARG A 31 -18.19 -1.60 6.44
CA ARG A 31 -19.45 -1.27 5.71
C ARG A 31 -19.29 -1.01 4.20
N ASN A 32 -18.10 -0.58 3.79
CA ASN A 32 -17.76 -0.27 2.40
C ASN A 32 -16.98 -1.40 1.71
N TYR A 33 -16.83 -2.56 2.36
CA TYR A 33 -16.07 -3.68 1.83
C TYR A 33 -16.61 -4.10 0.45
N ILE A 34 -15.70 -4.41 -0.47
CA ILE A 34 -16.05 -4.88 -1.81
C ILE A 34 -15.29 -6.18 -2.04
N GLU A 35 -16.04 -7.26 -2.22
CA GLU A 35 -15.50 -8.59 -2.53
C GLU A 35 -14.71 -8.58 -3.86
N GLY A 36 -13.65 -9.40 -3.92
CA GLY A 36 -12.76 -9.49 -5.08
C GLY A 36 -11.73 -8.34 -5.20
N LYS A 37 -11.77 -7.33 -4.32
CA LYS A 37 -10.68 -6.36 -4.19
C LYS A 37 -9.55 -6.91 -3.35
N SER A 38 -8.36 -6.35 -3.52
CA SER A 38 -7.23 -6.62 -2.60
C SER A 38 -7.62 -6.25 -1.18
N THR A 39 -7.26 -7.09 -0.21
CA THR A 39 -7.69 -6.95 1.19
C THR A 39 -6.50 -6.87 2.13
N LEU A 40 -6.57 -6.00 3.14
CA LEU A 40 -5.64 -6.02 4.26
C LEU A 40 -5.97 -7.19 5.20
N ASN A 41 -4.94 -7.76 5.83
CA ASN A 41 -5.14 -8.70 6.92
C ASN A 41 -5.82 -7.99 8.12
N GLN A 42 -6.63 -8.72 8.88
CA GLN A 42 -7.45 -8.14 9.96
C GLN A 42 -6.64 -7.43 11.06
N ASN A 43 -5.40 -7.87 11.28
CA ASN A 43 -4.47 -7.31 12.27
C ASN A 43 -3.67 -6.10 11.76
N ILE A 44 -3.89 -5.67 10.51
CA ILE A 44 -3.13 -4.59 9.90
C ILE A 44 -3.87 -3.27 10.03
N ASN A 45 -3.24 -2.32 10.74
CA ASN A 45 -3.72 -0.96 10.84
C ASN A 45 -3.19 -0.10 9.67
N PRO A 46 -4.04 0.38 8.75
CA PRO A 46 -3.60 1.17 7.60
C PRO A 46 -2.97 2.51 8.00
N GLN A 47 -3.34 3.08 9.14
CA GLN A 47 -2.74 4.34 9.60
C GLN A 47 -1.31 4.13 10.12
N GLU A 48 -1.02 2.99 10.75
CA GLU A 48 0.35 2.63 11.17
C GLU A 48 1.26 2.41 9.96
N LEU A 49 0.76 1.72 8.92
CA LEU A 49 1.48 1.58 7.65
C LEU A 49 1.81 2.95 7.04
N LEU A 50 0.83 3.86 7.01
CA LEU A 50 1.03 5.23 6.50
C LEU A 50 2.07 6.00 7.33
N ASN A 51 2.01 5.90 8.66
CA ASN A 51 2.98 6.54 9.55
C ASN A 51 4.40 6.02 9.29
N GLY A 52 4.57 4.71 9.09
CA GLY A 52 5.86 4.10 8.75
C GLY A 52 6.42 4.56 7.39
N ILE A 53 5.55 4.86 6.42
CA ILE A 53 5.99 5.46 5.15
C ILE A 53 6.52 6.88 5.39
N HIS A 54 5.83 7.69 6.20
CA HIS A 54 6.27 9.06 6.52
C HIS A 54 7.56 9.09 7.35
N SER A 55 7.79 8.10 8.21
CA SER A 55 9.04 7.99 8.98
C SER A 55 10.20 7.39 8.17
N GLY A 56 9.96 6.94 6.93
CA GLY A 56 10.97 6.27 6.10
C GLY A 56 11.27 4.83 6.51
N ALA A 57 10.43 4.21 7.34
CA ALA A 57 10.60 2.81 7.77
C ALA A 57 10.40 1.82 6.61
N TYR A 58 9.63 2.21 5.60
CA TYR A 58 9.31 1.36 4.45
C TYR A 58 9.80 1.97 3.15
N PRO A 59 10.62 1.25 2.36
CA PRO A 59 11.14 1.79 1.12
C PRO A 59 10.08 1.85 0.02
N VAL A 60 10.13 2.92 -0.79
CA VAL A 60 9.39 2.99 -2.04
C VAL A 60 10.24 2.34 -3.13
N ILE A 61 9.77 1.20 -3.61
CA ILE A 61 10.54 0.30 -4.49
C ILE A 61 10.14 0.39 -5.97
N SER A 62 8.98 1.00 -6.27
CA SER A 62 8.46 1.13 -7.63
C SER A 62 7.39 2.20 -7.72
N LYS A 63 6.92 2.47 -8.94
CA LYS A 63 5.73 3.27 -9.22
C LYS A 63 4.74 2.43 -10.02
N GLY A 64 3.48 2.41 -9.59
CA GLY A 64 2.39 1.79 -10.32
C GLY A 64 2.10 2.52 -11.64
N ALA A 65 1.19 1.96 -12.45
CA ALA A 65 0.90 2.47 -13.79
C ALA A 65 0.49 3.96 -13.86
N ARG A 66 -0.04 4.52 -12.77
CA ARG A 66 -0.45 5.94 -12.66
C ARG A 66 0.55 6.79 -11.88
N GLY A 67 1.78 6.31 -11.69
CA GLY A 67 2.82 7.00 -10.92
C GLY A 67 2.70 6.88 -9.39
N ASN A 68 1.66 6.20 -8.90
CA ASN A 68 1.46 5.97 -7.46
C ASN A 68 2.63 5.16 -6.88
N PRO A 69 3.17 5.53 -5.70
CA PRO A 69 4.27 4.79 -5.13
C PRO A 69 3.84 3.39 -4.70
N VAL A 70 4.73 2.43 -4.93
CA VAL A 70 4.63 1.06 -4.42
C VAL A 70 5.67 0.88 -3.33
N VAL A 71 5.19 0.53 -2.14
CA VAL A 71 5.97 0.39 -0.92
C VAL A 71 6.19 -1.10 -0.62
N ASP A 72 7.39 -1.45 -0.15
CA ASP A 72 7.68 -2.75 0.45
C ASP A 72 7.61 -2.61 1.98
N PHE A 73 6.60 -3.23 2.60
CA PHE A 73 6.42 -3.16 4.05
C PHE A 73 7.29 -4.18 4.80
N GLY A 74 7.97 -5.10 4.09
CA GLY A 74 8.84 -6.10 4.69
C GLY A 74 8.12 -7.29 5.35
N TYR A 75 6.79 -7.24 5.49
CA TYR A 75 5.96 -8.33 6.02
C TYR A 75 4.58 -8.38 5.34
N PRO A 76 3.87 -9.52 5.40
CA PRO A 76 2.58 -9.67 4.73
C PRO A 76 1.52 -8.71 5.29
N ILE A 77 1.05 -7.79 4.44
CA ILE A 77 0.01 -6.80 4.81
C ILE A 77 -1.40 -7.25 4.42
N GLY A 78 -1.50 -8.24 3.53
CA GLY A 78 -2.77 -8.59 2.89
C GLY A 78 -2.60 -9.43 1.64
N SER A 79 -3.67 -9.50 0.84
CA SER A 79 -3.73 -10.30 -0.38
C SER A 79 -4.18 -9.46 -1.58
N ASP A 80 -3.60 -9.73 -2.74
CA ASP A 80 -4.03 -9.14 -4.02
C ASP A 80 -5.37 -9.75 -4.49
N GLY A 81 -6.34 -8.91 -4.82
CA GLY A 81 -7.69 -9.36 -5.17
C GLY A 81 -7.78 -10.16 -6.47
N LYS A 82 -6.84 -9.96 -7.41
CA LYS A 82 -6.86 -10.67 -8.70
C LYS A 82 -6.25 -12.06 -8.62
N SER A 83 -5.16 -12.20 -7.87
CA SER A 83 -4.38 -13.44 -7.81
C SER A 83 -4.57 -14.23 -6.52
N GLY A 84 -5.15 -13.63 -5.49
CA GLY A 84 -5.27 -14.21 -4.14
C GLY A 84 -3.93 -14.32 -3.40
N LEU A 85 -2.83 -13.85 -3.99
CA LEU A 85 -1.50 -14.00 -3.41
C LEU A 85 -1.31 -13.04 -2.23
N SER A 86 -0.80 -13.59 -1.14
CA SER A 86 -0.29 -12.82 -0.01
C SER A 86 0.87 -11.92 -0.46
N THR A 87 0.94 -10.70 0.07
CA THR A 87 1.88 -9.68 -0.40
C THR A 87 2.35 -8.77 0.73
N ASN A 88 3.63 -8.38 0.64
CA ASN A 88 4.24 -7.35 1.48
C ASN A 88 4.17 -5.97 0.82
N PHE A 89 3.62 -5.90 -0.39
CA PHE A 89 3.65 -4.69 -1.21
C PHE A 89 2.30 -3.99 -1.18
N GLY A 90 2.31 -2.66 -1.06
CA GLY A 90 1.10 -1.86 -1.21
C GLY A 90 1.30 -0.68 -2.16
N THR A 91 0.28 -0.42 -2.98
CA THR A 91 0.19 0.81 -3.78
C THR A 91 -0.51 1.88 -2.96
N ILE A 92 0.11 3.06 -2.86
CA ILE A 92 -0.42 4.17 -2.08
C ILE A 92 -1.19 5.10 -3.00
N HIS A 93 -2.49 5.20 -2.79
CA HIS A 93 -3.36 6.10 -3.52
C HIS A 93 -3.67 7.31 -2.66
N SER A 94 -3.34 8.50 -3.18
CA SER A 94 -3.56 9.78 -2.51
C SER A 94 -4.65 10.57 -3.23
N GLY A 95 -5.50 11.27 -2.47
CA GLY A 95 -6.51 12.16 -3.02
C GLY A 95 -6.90 13.26 -2.04
N LYS A 96 -7.82 14.14 -2.44
CA LYS A 96 -8.25 15.32 -1.65
C LYS A 96 -8.67 14.97 -0.22
N ASN A 97 -9.29 13.81 -0.02
CA ASN A 97 -9.86 13.41 1.26
C ASN A 97 -8.95 12.48 2.08
N GLY A 98 -7.74 12.19 1.60
CA GLY A 98 -6.78 11.32 2.28
C GLY A 98 -6.28 10.15 1.42
N VAL A 99 -5.70 9.19 2.11
CA VAL A 99 -4.92 8.08 1.53
C VAL A 99 -5.67 6.76 1.65
N HIS A 100 -5.46 5.86 0.70
CA HIS A 100 -5.72 4.45 0.93
C HIS A 100 -4.59 3.59 0.37
N ILE A 101 -4.36 2.46 1.04
CA ILE A 101 -3.31 1.50 0.77
C ILE A 101 -3.98 0.24 0.22
N VAL A 102 -3.55 -0.17 -0.97
CA VAL A 102 -4.09 -1.33 -1.67
C VAL A 102 -2.99 -2.39 -1.79
N PRO A 103 -3.17 -3.61 -1.24
CA PRO A 103 -2.22 -4.70 -1.47
C PRO A 103 -2.01 -4.93 -2.97
N ALA A 104 -0.73 -4.98 -3.36
CA ALA A 104 -0.32 -5.05 -4.76
C ALA A 104 0.13 -6.45 -5.14
N ASN A 105 -0.16 -6.86 -6.38
CA ASN A 105 0.22 -8.17 -6.89
C ASN A 105 1.76 -8.34 -6.93
N PRO A 106 2.33 -9.27 -6.14
CA PRO A 106 3.78 -9.41 -6.01
C PRO A 106 4.46 -9.85 -7.31
N LYS A 107 3.75 -10.52 -8.22
CA LYS A 107 4.29 -10.97 -9.51
C LYS A 107 4.47 -9.83 -10.53
N THR A 108 3.84 -8.69 -10.29
CA THR A 108 3.85 -7.55 -11.23
C THR A 108 4.81 -6.43 -10.82
N ILE A 109 5.40 -6.52 -9.62
CA ILE A 109 6.28 -5.48 -9.10
C ILE A 109 7.66 -5.59 -9.75
N LYS A 110 8.03 -4.57 -10.52
CA LYS A 110 9.40 -4.38 -11.01
C LYS A 110 10.11 -3.42 -10.05
N LYS A 111 11.00 -3.95 -9.21
CA LYS A 111 11.83 -3.14 -8.31
C LYS A 111 12.76 -2.27 -9.17
N VAL A 112 12.82 -0.97 -8.88
CA VAL A 112 13.82 -0.09 -9.50
C VAL A 112 15.19 -0.46 -8.90
N GLN A 113 16.16 -0.79 -9.75
CA GLN A 113 17.55 -1.13 -9.36
C GLN A 113 18.45 0.11 -9.32
#